data_AF-A0A558QWB3-F1
#
_entry.id   AF-A0A558QWB3-F1
#
_cell.length_a   1.000
_cell.length_b   1.000
_cell.length_c   1.000
_cell.angle_alpha   90.00
_cell.angle_beta   90.00
_cell.angle_gamma   90.00
#
_symmetry.space_group_name_H-M   'P 1'
#
loop_
_entity.id
_entity.type
_entity.pdbx_description
1 polymer ?
#
loop_
_entity_poly.entity_id
_entity_poly.type
_entity_poly.pdbx_seq_one_letter_code
_entity_poly.pdbx_strand_id
1 'polypeptide(L)'
;MPVTATSRDETIAILNDRCRLGLDRTARILITRSCLGTFANGSMADGLIAQAQLMAAARRHDFAEADAMVRDRGQFEFRGATVFFKIDYYDLALDYGSENPADAGVTTRVLTIMLREDL
;
A
#
# COMPACT_ATOMS: atom_id res chain seq x y z
N MET A 1 12.80 28.73 15.08
CA MET A 1 12.09 28.38 13.83
C MET A 1 10.73 27.84 14.23
N PRO A 2 9.59 28.43 13.81
CA PRO A 2 8.29 27.85 14.12
C PRO A 2 8.15 26.54 13.33
N VAL A 3 7.81 25.46 14.01
CA VAL A 3 7.40 24.21 13.37
C VAL A 3 6.02 24.49 12.78
N THR A 4 5.93 24.62 11.46
CA THR A 4 4.64 24.68 10.76
C THR A 4 3.90 23.37 11.00
N ALA A 5 2.63 23.44 11.39
CA ALA A 5 1.78 22.26 11.54
C ALA A 5 1.71 21.50 10.19
N THR A 6 1.98 20.20 10.22
CA THR A 6 1.85 19.28 9.08
C THR A 6 0.43 19.38 8.50
N SER A 7 0.31 19.50 7.18
CA SER A 7 -1.01 19.58 6.54
C SER A 7 -1.79 18.27 6.70
N ARG A 8 -3.10 18.29 6.44
CA ARG A 8 -3.92 17.06 6.45
C ARG A 8 -3.37 16.02 5.47
N ASP A 9 -3.11 16.43 4.23
CA ASP A 9 -2.66 15.53 3.18
C ASP A 9 -1.25 15.01 3.46
N GLU A 10 -0.37 15.85 4.00
CA GLU A 10 0.97 15.44 4.43
C GLU A 10 0.90 14.44 5.60
N THR A 11 -0.04 14.61 6.53
CA THR A 11 -0.29 13.63 7.60
C THR A 11 -0.75 12.29 7.01
N ILE A 12 -1.68 12.31 6.05
CA ILE A 12 -2.13 11.11 5.35
C ILE A 12 -0.97 10.43 4.62
N ALA A 13 -0.14 11.21 3.91
CA ALA A 13 1.03 10.71 3.19
C ALA A 13 2.03 10.02 4.13
N ILE A 14 2.34 10.62 5.28
CA ILE A 14 3.22 10.02 6.29
C ILE A 14 2.64 8.69 6.80
N LEU A 15 1.35 8.66 7.11
CA LEU A 15 0.69 7.44 7.59
C LEU A 15 0.62 6.35 6.50
N ASN A 16 0.43 6.73 5.25
CA ASN A 16 0.45 5.81 4.10
C ASN A 16 1.84 5.23 3.87
N ASP A 17 2.88 6.04 4.00
CA ASP A 17 4.25 5.55 3.98
C ASP A 17 4.53 4.58 5.12
N ARG A 18 4.02 4.84 6.34
CA ARG A 18 4.15 3.89 7.45
C ARG A 18 3.48 2.54 7.14
N CYS A 19 2.29 2.56 6.55
CA CYS A 19 1.61 1.34 6.08
C CYS A 19 2.45 0.62 5.01
N ARG A 20 2.83 1.32 3.94
CA ARG A 20 3.62 0.78 2.83
C ARG A 20 4.96 0.19 3.28
N LEU A 21 5.63 0.84 4.23
CA LEU A 21 6.91 0.43 4.80
C LEU A 21 6.79 -0.69 5.84
N GLY A 22 5.58 -1.11 6.23
CA GLY A 22 5.35 -2.13 7.26
C GLY A 22 5.64 -1.64 8.69
N LEU A 23 5.59 -0.33 8.92
CA LEU A 23 5.80 0.33 10.22
C LEU A 23 4.49 0.58 10.97
N ASP A 24 3.36 0.27 10.34
CA ASP A 24 2.04 0.28 10.94
C ASP A 24 1.60 -1.16 11.27
N ARG A 25 1.38 -1.44 12.55
CA ARG A 25 0.99 -2.76 13.05
C ARG A 25 -0.51 -3.05 12.90
N THR A 26 -1.33 -2.01 12.70
CA THR A 26 -2.78 -2.19 12.50
C THR A 26 -3.12 -2.35 11.02
N ALA A 27 -2.22 -1.94 10.12
CA ALA A 27 -2.41 -2.05 8.69
C ALA A 27 -2.55 -3.51 8.21
N ARG A 28 -3.31 -3.69 7.13
CA ARG A 28 -3.46 -4.95 6.40
C ARG A 28 -2.74 -4.86 5.06
N ILE A 29 -2.07 -5.94 4.69
CA ILE A 29 -1.42 -6.07 3.38
C ILE A 29 -2.07 -7.24 2.67
N LEU A 30 -2.67 -6.98 1.51
CA LEU A 30 -3.26 -7.97 0.64
C LEU A 30 -2.49 -8.00 -0.68
N ILE A 31 -2.28 -9.20 -1.20
CA ILE A 31 -1.88 -9.41 -2.59
C ILE A 31 -3.01 -10.20 -3.24
N THR A 32 -3.55 -9.71 -4.35
CA THR A 32 -4.65 -10.39 -5.02
C THR A 32 -4.21 -11.77 -5.49
N ARG A 33 -5.17 -12.69 -5.57
CA ARG A 33 -4.91 -14.07 -6.02
C ARG A 33 -4.35 -14.08 -7.45
N SER A 34 -4.92 -13.26 -8.34
CA SER A 34 -4.47 -13.13 -9.73
C SER A 34 -3.02 -12.67 -9.76
N CYS A 35 -2.67 -11.58 -9.04
CA CYS A 35 -1.30 -11.07 -8.95
C CYS A 35 -0.30 -12.11 -8.44
N LEU A 36 -0.59 -12.76 -7.31
CA LEU A 36 0.33 -13.78 -6.76
C LEU A 36 0.42 -14.99 -7.69
N GLY A 37 -0.70 -15.43 -8.26
CA GLY A 37 -0.79 -16.57 -9.18
C GLY A 37 0.00 -16.36 -10.48
N THR A 38 0.13 -15.12 -10.96
CA THR A 38 0.96 -14.79 -12.13
C THR A 38 2.46 -14.98 -11.89
N PHE A 39 2.92 -14.84 -10.63
CA PHE A 39 4.35 -14.85 -10.30
C PHE A 39 4.81 -16.07 -9.49
N ALA A 40 3.88 -16.89 -9.01
CA ALA A 40 4.12 -18.04 -8.14
C ALA A 40 4.01 -19.39 -8.90
N ASN A 41 4.65 -19.50 -10.07
CA ASN A 41 4.45 -20.61 -11.02
C ASN A 41 5.18 -21.90 -10.63
N GLY A 42 5.33 -22.18 -9.34
CA GLY A 42 6.16 -23.29 -8.84
C GLY A 42 5.72 -23.80 -7.48
N SER A 43 6.69 -23.93 -6.58
CA SER A 43 6.51 -24.44 -5.22
C SER A 43 5.89 -23.39 -4.28
N MET A 44 5.50 -23.82 -3.07
CA MET A 44 5.12 -22.90 -1.99
C MET A 44 6.23 -21.88 -1.66
N ALA A 45 7.50 -22.29 -1.81
CA ALA A 45 8.63 -21.39 -1.60
C ALA A 45 8.68 -20.27 -2.66
N ASP A 46 8.36 -20.58 -3.93
CA ASP A 46 8.32 -19.59 -5.00
C ASP A 46 7.21 -18.55 -4.76
N GLY A 47 6.07 -18.99 -4.24
CA GLY A 47 4.99 -18.10 -3.80
C GLY A 47 5.45 -17.15 -2.70
N LEU A 48 6.11 -17.67 -1.65
CA LEU A 48 6.62 -16.84 -0.55
C LEU A 48 7.67 -15.84 -1.03
N ILE A 49 8.57 -16.26 -1.92
CA ILE A 49 9.59 -15.39 -2.52
C ILE A 49 8.93 -14.29 -3.36
N ALA A 50 7.96 -14.63 -4.21
CA ALA A 50 7.22 -13.66 -5.01
C ALA A 50 6.50 -12.64 -4.12
N GLN A 51 5.83 -13.11 -3.06
CA GLN A 51 5.15 -12.25 -2.08
C GLN A 51 6.13 -11.26 -1.41
N ALA A 52 7.29 -11.76 -0.95
CA ALA A 52 8.32 -10.93 -0.33
C ALA A 52 8.89 -9.89 -1.31
N GLN A 53 9.10 -10.26 -2.57
CA GLN A 53 9.61 -9.39 -3.61
C GLN A 53 8.59 -8.30 -4.00
N LEU A 54 7.30 -8.64 -4.14
CA LEU A 54 6.22 -7.68 -4.39
C LEU A 54 6.12 -6.64 -3.28
N MET A 55 6.12 -7.08 -2.01
CA MET A 55 6.14 -6.16 -0.87
C MET A 55 7.40 -5.28 -0.85
N ALA A 56 8.56 -5.83 -1.20
CA ALA A 56 9.80 -5.07 -1.27
C ALA A 56 9.77 -4.02 -2.39
N ALA A 57 9.15 -4.33 -3.53
CA ALA A 57 8.97 -3.39 -4.62
C ALA A 57 8.02 -2.24 -4.23
N ALA A 58 6.88 -2.54 -3.61
CA ALA A 58 5.96 -1.53 -3.09
C ALA A 58 6.65 -0.60 -2.06
N ARG A 59 7.48 -1.14 -1.17
CA ARG A 59 8.30 -0.37 -0.21
C ARG A 59 9.31 0.57 -0.85
N ARG A 60 9.82 0.22 -2.03
CA ARG A 60 10.83 1.01 -2.76
C ARG A 60 10.21 1.97 -3.77
N HIS A 61 8.89 1.94 -3.95
CA HIS A 61 8.22 2.84 -4.86
C HIS A 61 8.54 4.30 -4.50
N ASP A 62 8.90 5.04 -5.53
CA ASP A 62 9.16 6.47 -5.49
C ASP A 62 7.99 7.19 -6.14
N PHE A 63 7.40 8.14 -5.44
CA PHE A 63 6.20 8.83 -5.90
C PHE A 63 6.59 9.98 -6.81
N ALA A 64 6.11 9.97 -8.05
CA ALA A 64 6.16 11.16 -8.89
C ALA A 64 5.35 12.30 -8.23
N GLU A 65 5.70 13.55 -8.54
CA GLU A 65 5.08 14.73 -7.93
C GLU A 65 3.54 14.73 -8.02
N ALA A 66 2.98 14.20 -9.12
CA ALA A 66 1.54 14.07 -9.32
C ALA A 66 0.83 13.11 -8.35
N ASP A 67 1.53 12.08 -7.87
CA ASP A 67 0.98 11.04 -6.97
C ASP A 67 1.48 11.21 -5.52
N ALA A 68 2.36 12.19 -5.27
CA ALA A 68 3.05 12.38 -4.01
C ALA A 68 2.19 13.04 -2.91
N MET A 69 1.01 13.58 -3.25
CA MET A 69 0.18 14.38 -2.34
C MET A 69 -0.27 13.57 -1.11
N VAL A 70 -0.82 12.37 -1.33
CA VAL A 70 -1.23 11.46 -0.25
C VAL A 70 -0.57 10.09 -0.31
N ARG A 71 0.18 9.76 -1.37
CA ARG A 71 0.98 8.53 -1.48
C ARG A 71 0.16 7.25 -1.29
N ASP A 72 -1.09 7.27 -1.75
CA ASP A 72 -2.06 6.20 -1.55
C ASP A 72 -2.05 5.16 -2.68
N ARG A 73 -1.38 5.44 -3.80
CA ARG A 73 -1.37 4.57 -4.99
C ARG A 73 -0.07 4.66 -5.75
N GLY A 74 0.23 3.61 -6.51
CA GLY A 74 1.36 3.63 -7.42
C GLY A 74 1.43 2.37 -8.27
N GLN A 75 2.43 2.32 -9.13
CA GLN A 75 2.70 1.17 -9.98
C GLN A 75 4.20 0.94 -10.12
N PHE A 76 4.59 -0.31 -10.38
CA PHE A 76 5.97 -0.69 -10.64
C PHE A 76 6.04 -1.91 -11.56
N GLU A 77 7.14 -2.03 -12.29
CA GLU A 77 7.41 -3.22 -13.10
C GLU A 77 7.91 -4.37 -12.23
N PHE A 78 7.32 -5.54 -12.41
CA PHE A 78 7.73 -6.77 -11.73
C PHE A 78 7.69 -7.94 -12.70
N ARG A 79 8.86 -8.53 -12.98
CA ARG A 79 9.02 -9.70 -13.88
C ARG A 79 8.33 -9.52 -15.25
N GLY A 80 8.38 -8.31 -15.80
CA GLY A 80 7.82 -7.98 -17.11
C GLY A 80 6.31 -7.66 -17.12
N ALA A 81 5.69 -7.50 -15.95
CA ALA A 81 4.32 -7.04 -15.81
C ALA A 81 4.23 -5.80 -14.93
N THR A 82 3.36 -4.86 -15.30
CA THR A 82 3.02 -3.71 -14.45
C THR A 82 2.12 -4.16 -13.31
N VAL A 83 2.61 -3.99 -12.08
CA VAL A 83 1.88 -4.25 -10.84
C VAL A 83 1.46 -2.92 -10.23
N PHE A 84 0.25 -2.86 -9.69
CA PHE A 84 -0.32 -1.70 -9.05
C PHE A 84 -0.41 -1.94 -7.54
N PHE A 85 -0.38 -0.86 -6.78
CA PHE A 85 -0.83 -0.89 -5.40
C PHE A 85 -1.74 0.30 -5.08
N LYS A 86 -2.62 0.10 -4.11
CA LYS A 86 -3.40 1.16 -3.48
C LYS A 86 -3.51 0.97 -1.97
N ILE A 87 -3.77 2.04 -1.24
CA ILE A 87 -4.02 2.07 0.20
C ILE A 87 -5.42 2.61 0.42
N ASP A 88 -6.34 1.71 0.77
CA ASP A 88 -7.70 2.07 1.13
C ASP A 88 -7.81 2.38 2.63
N TYR A 89 -8.74 3.24 3.02
CA TYR A 89 -8.97 3.68 4.41
C TYR A 89 -10.28 3.14 4.93
N TYR A 90 -10.22 2.27 5.93
CA TYR A 90 -11.39 1.71 6.59
C TYR A 90 -11.45 2.17 8.05
N ASP A 91 -12.64 2.07 8.65
CA ASP A 91 -12.78 2.12 10.10
C ASP A 91 -12.01 0.96 10.79
N LEU A 92 -12.03 0.93 12.12
CA LEU A 92 -11.34 -0.10 12.89
C LEU A 92 -11.97 -1.50 12.75
N ALA A 93 -13.24 -1.57 12.34
CA ALA A 93 -13.98 -2.82 12.16
C ALA A 93 -13.79 -3.41 10.74
N LEU A 94 -13.27 -2.63 9.79
CA LEU A 94 -13.19 -2.94 8.36
C LEU A 94 -14.56 -3.03 7.66
N ASP A 95 -15.59 -2.40 8.23
CA ASP A 95 -16.96 -2.46 7.69
C ASP A 95 -17.24 -1.31 6.70
N TYR A 96 -16.72 -0.12 7.01
CA TYR A 96 -16.92 1.09 6.22
C TYR A 96 -15.64 1.88 6.01
N GLY A 97 -15.70 2.93 5.17
CA GLY A 97 -14.61 3.87 5.00
C GLY A 97 -14.34 4.68 6.27
N SER A 98 -13.08 4.96 6.57
CA SER A 98 -12.72 5.79 7.73
C SER A 98 -13.26 7.22 7.59
N GLU A 99 -13.84 7.75 8.67
CA GLU A 99 -14.28 9.14 8.75
C GLU A 99 -13.11 10.13 8.76
N ASN A 100 -11.93 9.70 9.20
CA ASN A 100 -10.75 10.56 9.29
C ASN A 100 -9.45 9.83 8.93
N PRO A 101 -9.10 9.75 7.63
CA PRO A 101 -7.83 9.16 7.18
C PRO A 101 -6.56 9.77 7.79
N ALA A 102 -6.59 11.01 8.28
CA ALA A 102 -5.43 11.63 8.92
C ALA A 102 -5.25 11.22 10.40
N ASP A 103 -6.20 10.47 10.96
CA ASP A 103 -6.13 9.93 12.32
C ASP A 103 -5.97 8.41 12.28
N ALA A 104 -4.79 7.95 12.68
CA ALA A 104 -4.46 6.52 12.75
C ALA A 104 -5.18 5.79 13.90
N GLY A 105 -5.72 6.51 14.88
CA GLY A 105 -6.50 5.94 15.98
C GLY A 105 -7.88 5.45 15.56
N VAL A 106 -8.39 5.91 14.42
CA VAL A 106 -9.72 5.54 13.88
C VAL A 106 -9.67 4.95 12.47
N THR A 107 -8.47 4.80 11.90
CA THR A 107 -8.29 4.34 10.51
C THR A 107 -7.45 3.06 10.45
N THR A 108 -8.01 2.01 9.87
CA THR A 108 -7.23 0.86 9.37
C THR A 108 -6.83 1.09 7.92
N ARG A 109 -5.53 1.03 7.62
CA ARG A 109 -5.02 1.11 6.25
C ARG A 109 -4.90 -0.27 5.63
N VAL A 110 -5.38 -0.40 4.39
CA VAL A 110 -5.33 -1.65 3.63
C VAL A 110 -4.51 -1.43 2.38
N LEU A 111 -3.25 -1.89 2.39
CA LEU A 111 -2.40 -1.94 1.20
C LEU A 111 -2.77 -3.14 0.35
N THR A 112 -3.28 -2.91 -0.85
CA THR A 112 -3.58 -3.95 -1.83
C THR A 112 -2.56 -3.89 -2.96
N ILE A 113 -1.87 -5.00 -3.25
CA ILE A 113 -0.95 -5.19 -4.38
C ILE A 113 -1.65 -6.08 -5.40
N MET A 114 -1.75 -5.63 -6.65
CA MET A 114 -2.65 -6.24 -7.63
C MET A 114 -2.23 -6.00 -9.08
N LEU A 115 -2.83 -6.75 -10.01
CA LEU A 115 -2.69 -6.51 -11.45
C LEU A 115 -3.75 -5.54 -11.95
N ARG A 116 -3.61 -5.07 -13.20
CA ARG A 116 -4.54 -4.11 -13.81
C ARG A 116 -5.99 -4.62 -13.87
N GLU A 117 -6.16 -5.93 -14.04
CA GLU A 117 -7.48 -6.57 -14.11
C GLU A 117 -8.22 -6.59 -12.77
N ASP A 118 -7.50 -6.37 -11.66
CA ASP A 118 -8.04 -6.34 -10.31
C ASP A 118 -8.26 -4.91 -9.76
N LEU A 119 -7.99 -3.87 -10.57
CA LEU A 119 -8.10 -2.45 -10.18
C LEU A 119 -9.55 -2.01 -9.88
#